data_AF-A0A356UG04-F1
#
_entry.id   AF-A0A356UG04-F1
#
_cell.length_a   1.000
_cell.length_b   1.000
_cell.length_c   1.000
_cell.angle_alpha   90.00
_cell.angle_beta   90.00
_cell.angle_gamma   90.00
#
_symmetry.space_group_name_H-M   'P 1'
#
loop_
_entity.id
_entity.type
_entity.pdbx_description
1 polymer ?
#
loop_
_entity_poly.entity_id
_entity_poly.type
_entity_poly.pdbx_seq_one_letter_code
_entity_poly.pdbx_strand_id
1 'polypeptide(L)'
;SPVVGDFVRKYVSRRQGVSAENHYRAAHLLADLLSSEVTAALQVAGVHGGGSPIMEDIAIMSSYDINTKKDLAKYLAGIKE
;
A
#
# COMPACT_ATOMS: atom_id res chain seq x y z
N SER A 1 10.25 18.29 -28.61
CA SER A 1 11.00 18.01 -29.86
C SER A 1 10.04 18.06 -31.03
N PRO A 2 10.34 18.83 -32.09
CA PRO A 2 9.46 18.99 -33.25
C PRO A 2 9.26 17.69 -34.05
N VAL A 3 10.19 16.73 -33.98
CA VAL A 3 10.09 15.44 -34.70
C VAL A 3 9.57 14.34 -33.78
N VAL A 4 10.15 14.18 -32.58
CA VAL A 4 9.80 13.06 -31.69
C VAL A 4 8.39 13.21 -31.11
N GLY A 5 7.90 14.43 -30.94
CA GLY A 5 6.59 14.69 -30.34
C GLY A 5 5.42 14.08 -31.12
N ASP A 6 5.50 14.05 -32.46
CA ASP A 6 4.45 13.45 -33.30
C ASP A 6 4.38 11.94 -33.14
N PHE A 7 5.54 11.28 -33.10
CA PHE A 7 5.60 9.84 -32.85
C PHE A 7 5.09 9.49 -31.44
N VAL A 8 5.46 10.27 -30.42
CA VAL A 8 4.96 10.07 -29.05
C VAL A 8 3.44 10.20 -29.03
N ARG A 9 2.86 11.26 -29.61
CA ARG A 9 1.40 11.45 -29.66
C ARG A 9 0.69 10.27 -30.33
N LYS A 10 1.23 9.80 -31.46
CA LYS A 10 0.67 8.64 -32.19
C LYS A 10 0.73 7.36 -31.36
N TYR A 11 1.90 7.04 -30.80
CA TYR A 11 2.16 5.73 -30.18
C TYR A 11 1.82 5.65 -28.69
N VAL A 12 1.56 6.77 -28.00
CA VAL A 12 1.06 6.76 -26.61
C VAL A 12 -0.46 6.69 -26.53
N SER A 13 -1.17 7.09 -27.59
CA SER A 13 -2.63 7.06 -27.64
C SER A 13 -3.17 5.63 -27.51
N ARG A 14 -4.26 5.45 -26.77
CA ARG A 14 -4.91 4.16 -26.54
C ARG A 14 -6.39 4.21 -26.88
N ARG A 15 -7.21 4.73 -25.95
CA ARG A 15 -8.66 4.74 -26.09
C ARG A 15 -9.13 5.93 -26.95
N GLN A 16 -10.05 5.69 -27.89
CA GLN A 16 -10.70 6.76 -28.63
C GLN A 16 -11.43 7.72 -27.68
N GLY A 17 -11.33 9.02 -27.93
CA GLY A 17 -11.94 10.07 -27.10
C GLY A 17 -11.07 10.52 -25.92
N VAL A 18 -9.89 9.95 -25.71
CA VAL A 18 -8.91 10.42 -24.72
C VAL A 18 -7.69 10.98 -25.44
N SER A 19 -7.26 12.19 -25.06
CA SER A 19 -6.11 12.85 -25.69
C SER A 19 -4.81 12.07 -25.45
N ALA A 20 -3.87 12.17 -26.39
CA ALA A 20 -2.53 11.61 -26.23
C ALA A 20 -1.81 12.15 -24.99
N GLU A 21 -2.01 13.44 -24.69
CA GLU A 21 -1.43 14.09 -23.51
C GLU A 21 -1.98 13.51 -22.20
N ASN A 22 -3.29 13.24 -22.12
CA ASN A 22 -3.86 12.64 -20.92
C ASN A 22 -3.38 11.22 -20.71
N HIS A 23 -3.25 10.42 -21.79
CA HIS A 23 -2.62 9.09 -21.69
C HIS A 23 -1.18 9.19 -21.18
N TYR A 24 -0.40 10.14 -21.72
CA TYR A 24 0.98 10.36 -21.31
C TYR A 24 1.08 10.78 -19.83
N ARG A 25 0.31 11.78 -19.41
CA ARG A 25 0.30 12.28 -18.03
C ARG A 25 -0.15 11.22 -17.04
N ALA A 26 -1.19 10.44 -17.38
CA ALA A 26 -1.66 9.36 -16.52
C ALA A 26 -0.57 8.28 -16.32
N ALA A 27 0.10 7.86 -17.39
CA ALA A 27 1.19 6.88 -17.31
C ALA A 27 2.37 7.41 -16.48
N HIS A 28 2.75 8.68 -16.66
CA HIS A 28 3.84 9.29 -15.91
C HIS A 28 3.49 9.51 -14.44
N LEU A 29 2.25 9.89 -14.11
CA LEU A 29 1.79 9.96 -12.73
C LEU A 29 1.87 8.59 -12.05
N LEU A 30 1.42 7.53 -12.75
CA LEU A 30 1.56 6.16 -12.23
C LEU A 30 3.02 5.78 -12.02
N ALA A 31 3.90 6.08 -12.97
CA ALA A 31 5.33 5.80 -12.81
C ALA A 31 5.91 6.53 -11.58
N ASP A 32 5.53 7.78 -11.36
CA ASP A 32 5.96 8.55 -10.20
C ASP A 32 5.45 7.93 -8.88
N LEU A 33 4.15 7.62 -8.80
CA LEU A 33 3.52 7.02 -7.63
C LEU A 33 3.95 5.57 -7.33
N LEU A 34 4.48 4.86 -8.32
CA LEU A 34 4.83 3.44 -8.17
C LEU A 34 6.34 3.20 -8.07
N SER A 35 7.16 4.07 -8.66
CA SER A 35 8.58 3.77 -8.87
C SER A 35 9.53 4.96 -8.69
N SER A 36 9.04 6.16 -8.38
CA SER A 36 9.94 7.27 -8.04
C SER A 36 10.70 6.99 -6.75
N GLU A 37 11.89 7.54 -6.63
CA GLU A 37 12.73 7.42 -5.42
C GLU A 37 12.00 7.95 -4.18
N VAL A 38 11.31 9.08 -4.32
CA VAL A 38 10.53 9.69 -3.23
C VAL A 38 9.38 8.80 -2.82
N THR A 39 8.61 8.27 -3.78
CA THR A 39 7.47 7.41 -3.42
C THR A 39 7.93 6.06 -2.89
N ALA A 40 9.03 5.50 -3.39
CA ALA A 40 9.62 4.29 -2.82
C ALA A 40 10.03 4.50 -1.36
N ALA A 41 10.68 5.61 -1.03
CA ALA A 41 11.02 5.96 0.34
C ALA A 41 9.76 6.13 1.22
N LEU A 42 8.74 6.83 0.72
CA LEU A 42 7.48 7.02 1.43
C LEU A 42 6.71 5.70 1.65
N GLN A 43 6.71 4.78 0.69
CA GLN A 43 6.08 3.47 0.83
C GLN A 43 6.78 2.63 1.91
N VAL A 44 8.12 2.62 1.92
CA VAL A 44 8.89 1.92 2.98
C VAL A 44 8.65 2.58 4.34
N ALA A 45 8.67 3.91 4.41
CA ALA A 45 8.34 4.63 5.64
C ALA A 45 6.90 4.36 6.09
N GLY A 46 5.95 4.23 5.16
CA GLY A 46 4.55 3.92 5.45
C GLY A 46 4.34 2.56 6.13
N VAL A 47 5.18 1.56 5.81
CA VAL A 47 5.09 0.22 6.41
C VAL A 47 6.09 -0.03 7.56
N HIS A 48 7.08 0.84 7.75
CA HIS A 48 8.12 0.67 8.78
C HIS A 48 8.26 1.84 9.77
N GLY A 49 7.54 2.95 9.58
CA GLY A 49 7.74 4.17 10.36
C GLY A 49 7.48 4.02 11.87
N GLY A 50 6.58 3.11 12.25
CA GLY A 50 6.31 2.74 13.66
C GLY A 50 7.02 1.46 14.12
N GLY A 51 7.93 0.92 13.31
CA GLY A 51 8.42 -0.46 13.39
C GLY A 51 7.84 -1.33 12.26
N SER A 52 8.48 -2.47 11.98
CA SER A 52 7.96 -3.44 11.01
C SER A 52 6.55 -3.92 11.40
N PRO A 53 5.71 -4.39 10.46
CA PRO A 53 4.32 -4.76 10.74
C PRO A 53 4.11 -5.70 11.94
N ILE A 54 5.05 -6.61 12.19
CA ILE A 54 5.03 -7.51 13.36
C ILE A 54 5.01 -6.78 14.71
N MET A 55 5.55 -5.56 14.78
CA MET A 55 5.56 -4.76 16.00
C MET A 55 4.15 -4.36 16.44
N GLU A 56 3.22 -4.20 15.49
CA GLU A 56 1.82 -3.91 15.82
C GLU A 56 1.17 -5.12 16.52
N ASP A 57 1.36 -6.32 15.98
CA ASP A 57 0.89 -7.56 16.61
C ASP A 57 1.47 -7.74 18.01
N ILE A 58 2.77 -7.47 18.18
CA ILE A 58 3.44 -7.54 19.49
C ILE A 58 2.82 -6.52 20.46
N ALA A 59 2.61 -5.28 20.03
CA ALA A 59 2.03 -4.24 20.87
C ALA A 59 0.59 -4.54 21.28
N ILE A 60 -0.23 -5.02 20.34
CA ILE A 60 -1.61 -5.46 20.61
C ILE A 60 -1.59 -6.62 21.59
N MET A 61 -0.83 -7.68 21.31
CA MET A 61 -0.77 -8.88 22.16
C MET A 61 -0.21 -8.59 23.56
N SER A 62 0.72 -7.65 23.68
CA SER A 62 1.29 -7.22 24.97
C SER A 62 0.25 -6.51 25.85
N SER A 63 -0.68 -5.77 25.25
CA SER A 63 -1.75 -5.06 25.97
C SER A 63 -3.07 -5.83 26.05
N TYR A 64 -3.20 -6.93 25.31
CA TYR A 64 -4.41 -7.74 25.26
C TYR A 64 -4.56 -8.58 26.53
N ASP A 65 -5.73 -8.50 27.17
CA ASP A 65 -6.05 -9.31 28.35
C ASP A 65 -6.36 -10.76 27.96
N ILE A 66 -5.30 -11.53 27.75
CA ILE A 66 -5.36 -12.96 27.43
C ILE A 66 -5.97 -13.76 28.57
N ASN A 67 -5.75 -13.34 29.82
CA ASN A 67 -6.17 -14.10 31.00
C ASN A 67 -7.69 -14.14 31.11
N THR A 68 -8.37 -12.99 30.97
CA THR A 68 -9.83 -12.97 30.97
C THR A 68 -10.43 -13.83 29.86
N LYS A 69 -9.80 -13.88 28.67
CA LYS A 69 -10.27 -14.73 27.56
C LYS A 69 -10.05 -16.22 27.84
N LYS A 70 -8.92 -16.57 28.45
CA LYS A 70 -8.64 -17.93 28.92
C LYS A 70 -9.65 -18.37 29.98
N ASP A 71 -9.94 -17.52 30.94
CA ASP A 71 -10.88 -17.82 32.03
C ASP A 71 -12.31 -18.01 31.50
N LEU A 72 -12.73 -17.17 30.55
CA LEU A 72 -14.01 -17.36 29.85
C LEU A 72 -14.06 -18.69 29.10
N ALA A 73 -12.99 -19.06 28.39
CA ALA A 73 -12.92 -20.32 27.66
C ALA A 73 -12.98 -21.53 28.62
N LYS A 74 -12.26 -21.47 29.75
CA LYS A 74 -12.32 -22.50 30.80
C LYS A 74 -13.71 -22.62 31.39
N TYR A 75 -14.35 -21.50 31.73
CA TYR A 75 -15.72 -21.47 32.26
C TYR A 75 -16.70 -22.15 31.31
N LEU A 76 -16.68 -21.77 30.03
CA LEU A 76 -17.57 -22.35 29.01
C LEU A 76 -17.29 -23.84 28.75
N ALA A 77 -16.04 -24.28 28.90
CA ALA A 77 -15.64 -25.68 28.76
C ALA A 77 -15.84 -26.53 30.04
N GLY A 78 -16.27 -25.92 31.15
CA GLY A 78 -16.42 -26.61 32.44
C GLY A 78 -15.11 -26.98 33.13
N ILE A 79 -13.98 -26.39 32.74
CA ILE A 79 -12.66 -26.61 33.34
C ILE A 79 -12.54 -25.76 34.61
N LYS A 80 -12.34 -26.41 35.76
CA LYS A 80 -12.30 -25.77 37.08
C LYS A 80 -10.90 -25.68 37.71
N GLU A 81 -9.92 -26.31 37.09
CA GLU A 81 -8.51 -26.32 37.50
C GLU A 81 -7.72 -25.11 36.95
#